data_AF-A0A7J7PM03-F1
#
_entry.id   AF-A0A7J7PM03-F1
#
_cell.length_a   1.000
_cell.length_b   1.000
_cell.length_c   1.000
_cell.angle_alpha   90.00
_cell.angle_beta   90.00
_cell.angle_gamma   90.00
#
_symmetry.space_group_name_H-M   'P 1'
#
loop_
_entity.id
_entity.type
_entity.pdbx_description
1 polymer ?
#
loop_
_entity_poly.entity_id
_entity_poly.type
_entity_poly.pdbx_seq_one_letter_code
_entity_poly.pdbx_strand_id
1 'polypeptide(L)' 'CPRCSSKNTKFCYYNNYNVKQPRYYCRDCQRYWTMGGTLRQIAPGAGRRKAKAP' A
#
# COMPACT_ATOMS: atom_id res chain seq x y z
N CYS A 1 5.66 2.37 -6.17
CA CYS A 1 4.85 1.29 -5.57
C CYS A 1 5.44 -0.04 -5.98
N PRO A 2 5.90 -0.87 -5.05
CA PRO A 2 6.58 -2.12 -5.39
C PRO A 2 5.65 -3.21 -5.94
N ARG A 3 4.32 -3.00 -5.96
CA ARG A 3 3.36 -3.97 -6.49
C ARG A 3 2.99 -3.75 -7.95
N CYS A 4 2.92 -2.49 -8.38
CA CYS A 4 2.46 -2.13 -9.74
C CYS A 4 3.45 -1.25 -10.48
N SER A 5 4.67 -1.08 -9.96
CA SER A 5 5.75 -0.25 -10.52
C SER A 5 5.41 1.23 -10.73
N SER A 6 4.23 1.68 -10.33
CA SER A 6 3.80 3.07 -10.42
C SER A 6 4.60 4.00 -9.50
N LYS A 7 4.89 5.21 -9.99
CA LYS A 7 5.47 6.32 -9.21
C LYS A 7 4.41 7.14 -8.47
N ASN A 8 3.12 6.91 -8.72
CA ASN A 8 1.99 7.62 -8.12
C ASN A 8 1.70 7.10 -6.69
N THR A 9 2.62 7.37 -5.78
CA THR A 9 2.52 7.01 -4.35
C THR A 9 2.59 8.24 -3.46
N LYS A 10 1.72 8.30 -2.46
CA LYS A 10 1.67 9.35 -1.44
C LYS A 10 2.17 8.79 -0.11
N PHE A 11 3.04 9.51 0.59
CA PHE A 11 3.33 9.24 1.99
C PHE A 11 2.07 9.45 2.85
N CYS A 12 1.81 8.55 3.81
CA CYS A 12 0.66 8.63 4.69
C CYS A 12 1.08 9.00 6.12
N TYR A 13 1.80 8.10 6.78
CA TYR A 13 2.23 8.25 8.16
C TYR A 13 3.35 7.26 8.47
N TYR A 14 4.08 7.52 9.55
CA TYR A 14 5.04 6.56 10.11
C TYR A 14 4.33 5.47 10.91
N ASN A 15 4.91 4.27 10.97
CA ASN A 15 4.40 3.19 11.80
C ASN A 15 4.64 3.50 13.29
N ASN A 16 3.64 3.28 14.15
CA ASN A 16 3.73 3.50 15.60
C ASN A 16 4.78 2.59 16.27
N TYR A 17 5.03 1.41 15.72
CA TYR A 17 6.01 0.47 16.26
C TYR A 17 7.43 0.74 15.78
N ASN A 18 7.60 1.44 14.65
CA ASN A 18 8.91 1.74 14.09
C ASN A 18 8.85 2.94 13.13
N VAL A 19 9.36 4.09 13.58
CA VAL A 19 9.38 5.34 12.79
C VAL A 19 10.23 5.24 11.52
N LYS A 20 11.19 4.30 11.45
CA LYS A 20 12.00 4.06 10.24
C LYS A 20 11.23 3.29 9.15
N GLN A 21 9.98 2.90 9.41
CA GLN A 21 9.11 2.19 8.46
C GLN A 21 7.93 3.08 8.02
N PRO A 22 8.16 4.07 7.14
CA PRO A 22 7.11 4.93 6.63
C PRO A 22 6.12 4.15 5.74
N ARG A 23 4.84 4.49 5.87
CA ARG A 23 3.74 3.88 5.12
C ARG A 23 3.30 4.79 3.98
N TYR A 24 3.14 4.20 2.79
CA TYR A 24 2.78 4.89 1.57
C TYR A 24 1.50 4.29 0.97
N TYR A 25 0.66 5.13 0.39
CA TYR A 25 -0.50 4.75 -0.39
C TYR A 25 -0.23 4.91 -1.87
N CYS A 26 -0.44 3.88 -2.67
CA CYS A 26 -0.41 3.98 -4.13
C CYS A 26 -1.80 4.33 -4.65
N ARG A 27 -1.90 5.40 -5.45
CA ARG A 27 -3.17 5.83 -6.04
C ARG A 27 -3.61 4.91 -7.18
N ASP A 28 -2.66 4.37 -7.94
CA ASP A 28 -2.98 3.55 -9.11
C ASP A 28 -3.50 2.15 -8.74
N CYS A 29 -2.86 1.48 -7.78
CA CYS A 29 -3.36 0.18 -7.30
C CYS A 29 -4.24 0.29 -6.05
N GLN A 30 -4.43 1.50 -5.51
CA GLN A 30 -5.23 1.79 -4.31
C GLN A 30 -4.82 0.98 -3.07
N ARG A 31 -3.51 0.69 -2.92
CA ARG A 31 -2.98 -0.12 -1.82
C ARG A 31 -1.91 0.59 -1.02
N TYR A 32 -1.91 0.28 0.27
CA TYR A 32 -0.85 0.66 1.19
C TYR A 32 0.33 -0.29 1.12
N TRP A 33 1.53 0.24 1.27
CA TRP A 33 2.77 -0.51 1.40
C TRP A 33 3.72 0.22 2.37
N THR A 34 4.70 -0.50 2.92
CA THR A 34 5.68 0.04 3.87
C THR A 34 7.05 0.03 3.22
N MET A 35 7.77 1.14 3.29
CA MET A 35 9.14 1.23 2.78
C MET A 35 10.09 0.48 3.72
N GLY A 36 10.93 -0.40 3.15
CA GLY A 36 11.83 -1.27 3.92
C GLY A 36 11.12 -2.37 4.71
N GLY A 37 9.82 -2.61 4.48
CA GLY A 37 9.06 -3.69 5.10
C GLY A 37 8.78 -4.84 4.14
N THR A 38 8.40 -6.00 4.67
CA THR A 38 8.04 -7.18 3.87
C THR A 38 6.71 -6.97 3.14
N LEU A 39 6.71 -7.19 1.83
CA LEU A 39 5.48 -7.22 1.05
C LEU A 39 4.81 -8.58 1.25
N ARG A 40 3.64 -8.58 1.89
CA ARG A 40 2.79 -9.77 1.92
C ARG A 40 2.35 -10.08 0.49
N GLN A 41 2.48 -11.36 0.09
CA GLN A 41 1.89 -11.83 -1.16
C GLN A 41 0.37 -11.73 -1.03
N ILE A 42 -0.26 -11.19 -2.07
CA ILE A 42 -1.70 -11.07 -2.15
C ILE A 42 -2.06 -11.59 -3.53
N ALA A 43 -3.07 -12.46 -3.61
CA ALA A 43 -3.52 -13.01 -4.88
C ALA A 43 -3.80 -11.88 -5.89
N PRO A 44 -3.48 -12.08 -7.19
CA PRO A 44 -3.85 -11.16 -8.26
C PRO A 44 -5.35 -10.81 -8.15
N GLY A 45 -5.69 -9.52 -8.13
CA GLY A 45 -7.08 -9.04 -7.97
C GLY A 45 -7.58 -8.86 -6.52
N ALA A 46 -7.01 -9.54 -5.52
CA ALA A 46 -7.41 -9.37 -4.14
C ALA A 46 -6.78 -8.09 -3.55
N GLY A 47 -7.54 -7.02 -3.39
CA GLY A 47 -7.06 -5.80 -2.70
C GLY A 47 -7.66 -4.48 -3.17
N ARG A 48 -8.36 -4.48 -4.31
CA ARG A 48 -9.35 -3.42 -4.58
C ARG A 48 -10.59 -3.79 -3.80
N ARG A 49 -10.74 -3.23 -2.59
CA ARG A 49 -12.01 -3.36 -1.84
C ARG A 49 -13.09 -2.75 -2.73
N LYS A 50 -13.95 -3.58 -3.33
CA LYS A 50 -15.18 -3.09 -3.94
C LYS A 50 -15.97 -2.44 -2.80
N ALA A 51 -16.39 -1.19 -2.97
CA ALA A 51 -17.34 -0.59 -2.04
C ALA A 51 -18.57 -1.51 -1.99
N LYS A 52 -19.07 -1.81 -0.79
CA LYS A 52 -20.36 -2.50 -0.65
C LYS A 52 -21.39 -1.55 -1.27
N ALA A 53 -22.00 -1.96 -2.38
CA ALA A 53 -23.11 -1.21 -2.97
C ALA A 53 -24.26 -1.13 -1.93
N PRO A 54 -25.02 -0.03 -1.91
CA PRO A 54 -26.13 0.14 -0.97
C PRO A 54 -27.16 -0.98 -1.07
#